data_AF-A0A3N5AX75-F1
#
_entry.id   AF-A0A3N5AX75-F1
#
_cell.length_a   1.000
_cell.length_b   1.000
_cell.length_c   1.000
_cell.angle_alpha   90.00
_cell.angle_beta   90.00
_cell.angle_gamma   90.00
#
_symmetry.space_group_name_H-M   'P 1'
#
loop_
_entity.id
_entity.type
_entity.pdbx_description
1 polymer ?
#
loop_
_entity_poly.entity_id
_entity_poly.type
_entity_poly.pdbx_seq_one_letter_code
_entity_poly.pdbx_strand_id
1 'polypeptide(L)'
;MGYTHYWRRPKLIPKETFKKIVADFGKLLPALEQAGVKLAGPLGEGEPVIDRDVVAFNGAINCGHPADYELVIPWPASGAGGVFAGNPVAGTWFAGHLVATRACPGDCSYETFYFPRVYGPREWEEPDKRGLYFQFCKTAFRPYDLAVTAFLVIAKRYLGDRIVVATDGEDEHWFDAKLLCQLRLGYGLEFFVRESELVKALPATKGGSKDALS
;
A
#
# COMPACT_ATOMS: atom_id res chain seq x y z
N MET A 1 15.51 6.56 6.37
CA MET A 1 15.42 6.65 4.90
C MET A 1 14.99 5.28 4.40
N GLY A 2 13.89 5.22 3.67
CA GLY A 2 13.33 3.97 3.12
C GLY A 2 12.02 4.30 2.43
N TYR A 3 11.67 3.56 1.39
CA TYR A 3 10.41 3.75 0.66
C TYR A 3 9.20 3.58 1.59
N THR A 4 8.38 4.63 1.72
CA THR A 4 7.33 4.73 2.76
C THR A 4 5.98 5.10 2.17
N HIS A 5 4.93 4.57 2.80
CA HIS A 5 3.55 5.02 2.60
C HIS A 5 3.01 5.60 3.90
N TYR A 6 2.24 6.67 3.77
CA TYR A 6 1.69 7.46 4.88
C TYR A 6 0.18 7.50 4.77
N TRP A 7 -0.50 7.61 5.92
CA TRP A 7 -1.91 7.91 5.93
C TRP A 7 -2.30 8.76 7.12
N ARG A 8 -3.30 9.62 6.91
CA ARG A 8 -4.00 10.36 7.96
C ARG A 8 -5.45 9.95 7.99
N ARG A 9 -5.97 9.58 9.17
CA ARG A 9 -7.32 9.02 9.33
C ARG A 9 -7.98 9.44 10.65
N PRO A 10 -9.31 9.30 10.81
CA PRO A 10 -9.98 9.61 12.06
C PRO A 10 -9.61 8.59 13.13
N LYS A 11 -9.70 8.98 14.40
CA LYS A 11 -9.44 8.08 15.54
C LYS A 11 -10.29 6.80 15.49
N LEU A 12 -11.54 6.91 15.07
CA LEU A 12 -12.48 5.79 14.98
C LEU A 12 -12.95 5.59 13.53
N ILE A 13 -12.79 4.37 13.02
CA ILE A 13 -13.47 3.93 11.79
C ILE A 13 -14.74 3.18 12.18
N PRO A 14 -15.92 3.51 11.59
CA PRO A 14 -17.16 2.78 11.87
C PRO A 14 -17.00 1.29 11.60
N LYS A 15 -17.55 0.44 12.49
CA LYS A 15 -17.40 -1.02 12.44
C LYS A 15 -17.80 -1.61 11.09
N GLU A 16 -18.93 -1.19 10.52
CA GLU A 16 -19.39 -1.66 9.22
C GLU A 16 -18.49 -1.19 8.06
N THR A 17 -17.86 -0.02 8.18
CA THR A 17 -16.86 0.43 7.20
C THR A 17 -15.60 -0.42 7.28
N PHE A 18 -15.08 -0.64 8.50
CA PHE A 18 -13.87 -1.44 8.70
C PHE A 18 -14.05 -2.90 8.27
N LYS A 19 -15.21 -3.50 8.60
CA LYS A 19 -15.59 -4.84 8.16
C LYS A 19 -15.54 -4.99 6.63
N LYS A 20 -15.97 -3.98 5.87
CA LYS A 20 -15.91 -4.00 4.41
C LYS A 20 -14.47 -3.91 3.89
N ILE A 21 -13.64 -3.06 4.50
CA ILE A 21 -12.20 -2.96 4.20
C ILE A 21 -11.52 -4.32 4.39
N VAL A 22 -11.73 -4.95 5.55
CA VAL A 22 -11.15 -6.26 5.89
C VAL A 22 -11.66 -7.35 4.95
N ALA A 23 -12.96 -7.36 4.66
CA ALA A 23 -13.56 -8.35 3.75
C ALA A 23 -12.97 -8.25 2.33
N ASP A 24 -12.78 -7.04 1.81
CA ASP A 24 -12.20 -6.87 0.48
C ASP A 24 -10.70 -7.15 0.45
N PHE A 25 -9.96 -6.79 1.51
CA PHE A 25 -8.55 -7.17 1.62
C PHE A 25 -8.38 -8.69 1.70
N GLY A 26 -9.26 -9.38 2.44
CA GLY A 26 -9.29 -10.84 2.52
C GLY A 26 -9.43 -11.52 1.15
N LYS A 27 -10.17 -10.92 0.21
CA LYS A 27 -10.31 -11.44 -1.17
C LYS A 27 -9.02 -11.35 -1.98
N LEU A 28 -8.07 -10.49 -1.59
CA LEU A 28 -6.79 -10.33 -2.26
C LEU A 28 -5.73 -11.35 -1.80
N LEU A 29 -5.86 -11.90 -0.59
CA LEU A 29 -4.84 -12.77 0.03
C LEU A 29 -4.41 -13.94 -0.89
N PRO A 30 -5.32 -14.69 -1.55
CA PRO A 30 -4.89 -15.78 -2.43
C PRO A 30 -4.09 -15.30 -3.65
N ALA A 31 -4.41 -14.12 -4.18
CA ALA A 31 -3.68 -13.55 -5.32
C ALA A 31 -2.31 -12.98 -4.91
N LEU A 32 -2.22 -12.41 -3.70
CA LEU A 32 -0.94 -11.99 -3.12
C LEU A 32 0.00 -13.18 -2.94
N GLU A 33 -0.51 -14.28 -2.37
CA GLU A 33 0.27 -15.51 -2.20
C GLU A 33 0.73 -16.09 -3.55
N GLN A 34 -0.17 -16.14 -4.55
CA GLN A 34 0.18 -16.56 -5.91
C GLN A 34 1.24 -15.68 -6.58
N ALA A 35 1.30 -14.40 -6.22
CA ALA A 35 2.33 -13.46 -6.68
C ALA A 35 3.66 -13.59 -5.89
N GLY A 36 3.80 -14.58 -5.01
CA GLY A 36 4.99 -14.76 -4.16
C GLY A 36 5.00 -13.87 -2.92
N VAL A 37 3.90 -13.18 -2.61
CA VAL A 37 3.82 -12.30 -1.42
C VAL A 37 3.36 -13.10 -0.21
N LYS A 38 4.33 -13.62 0.55
CA LYS A 38 4.09 -14.27 1.84
C LYS A 38 3.97 -13.23 2.96
N LEU A 39 2.74 -12.99 3.42
CA LEU A 39 2.48 -12.18 4.60
C LEU A 39 2.75 -12.99 5.87
N ALA A 40 3.28 -12.30 6.87
CA ALA A 40 3.48 -12.84 8.20
C ALA A 40 2.86 -11.90 9.25
N GLY A 41 2.87 -12.34 10.51
CA GLY A 41 2.48 -11.51 11.63
C GLY A 41 3.29 -10.21 11.76
N PRO A 42 2.90 -9.31 12.67
CA PRO A 42 3.50 -7.98 12.83
C PRO A 42 5.03 -7.97 12.97
N LEU A 43 5.59 -9.02 13.55
CA LEU A 43 7.03 -9.18 13.78
C LEU A 43 7.75 -9.95 12.65
N GLY A 44 7.07 -10.24 11.53
CA GLY A 44 7.63 -11.01 10.41
C GLY A 44 7.58 -12.53 10.60
N GLU A 45 6.88 -13.00 11.63
CA GLU A 45 6.71 -14.41 12.00
C GLU A 45 5.23 -14.75 12.16
N GLY A 46 4.88 -16.03 12.01
CA GLY A 46 3.51 -16.53 12.17
C GLY A 46 2.52 -15.93 11.16
N GLU A 47 1.23 -16.04 11.49
CA GLU A 47 0.14 -15.58 10.62
C GLU A 47 -0.12 -14.07 10.77
N PRO A 48 -0.53 -13.37 9.69
CA PRO A 48 -0.98 -11.99 9.77
C PRO A 48 -2.24 -11.87 10.64
N VAL A 49 -2.36 -10.76 11.37
CA VAL A 49 -3.58 -10.45 12.13
C VAL A 49 -4.54 -9.72 11.21
N ILE A 50 -5.62 -10.38 10.78
CA ILE A 50 -6.63 -9.82 9.88
C ILE A 50 -8.00 -10.11 10.47
N ASP A 51 -8.53 -9.19 11.26
CA ASP A 51 -9.82 -9.34 11.93
C ASP A 51 -10.67 -8.07 11.88
N ARG A 52 -11.75 -8.03 12.68
CA ARG A 52 -12.74 -6.94 12.66
C ARG A 52 -12.30 -5.69 13.41
N ASP A 53 -11.18 -5.74 14.13
CA ASP A 53 -10.66 -4.70 14.98
C ASP A 53 -9.25 -4.27 14.58
N VAL A 54 -8.48 -5.10 13.89
CA VAL A 54 -7.14 -4.76 13.41
C VAL A 54 -6.75 -5.52 12.14
N VAL A 55 -6.01 -4.83 11.27
CA VAL A 55 -5.18 -5.45 10.24
C VAL A 55 -3.73 -5.12 10.54
N ALA A 56 -2.93 -6.14 10.83
CA ALA A 56 -1.52 -6.00 11.14
C ALA A 56 -0.71 -7.15 10.55
N PHE A 57 0.31 -6.80 9.75
CA PHE A 57 1.15 -7.78 9.07
C PHE A 57 2.52 -7.21 8.73
N ASN A 58 3.42 -8.08 8.33
CA ASN A 58 4.74 -7.75 7.80
C ASN A 58 5.10 -8.74 6.67
N GLY A 59 6.22 -8.57 6.00
CA GLY A 59 6.80 -9.64 5.20
C GLY A 59 7.43 -10.72 6.09
N ALA A 60 7.52 -11.95 5.59
CA ALA A 60 8.13 -13.06 6.34
C ALA A 60 9.66 -12.94 6.43
N ILE A 61 10.24 -13.16 7.62
CA ILE A 61 11.71 -13.17 7.84
C ILE A 61 12.40 -14.29 7.07
N ASN A 62 11.77 -15.45 6.98
CA ASN A 62 12.24 -16.60 6.20
C ASN A 62 11.28 -16.85 5.05
N CYS A 63 11.25 -15.92 4.08
CA CYS A 63 10.26 -15.93 3.02
C CYS A 63 10.54 -16.99 1.93
N GLY A 64 11.76 -17.51 1.85
CA GLY A 64 12.17 -18.51 0.86
C GLY A 64 12.53 -17.93 -0.52
N HIS A 65 12.56 -16.60 -0.66
CA HIS A 65 13.04 -15.94 -1.86
C HIS A 65 14.57 -16.01 -1.99
N PRO A 66 15.12 -15.74 -3.20
CA PRO A 66 16.56 -15.67 -3.41
C PRO A 66 17.26 -14.73 -2.41
N ALA A 67 18.44 -15.15 -1.96
CA ALA A 67 19.25 -14.47 -0.95
C ALA A 67 20.72 -14.36 -1.40
N ASP A 68 20.96 -14.43 -2.72
CA ASP A 68 22.28 -14.37 -3.37
C ASP A 68 22.73 -12.93 -3.68
N TYR A 69 21.99 -11.94 -3.20
CA TYR A 69 22.29 -10.52 -3.35
C TYR A 69 21.93 -9.73 -2.09
N GLU A 70 22.49 -8.53 -1.96
CA GLU A 70 22.18 -7.59 -0.88
C GLU A 70 21.32 -6.43 -1.38
N LEU A 71 20.47 -5.90 -0.50
CA LEU A 71 19.72 -4.66 -0.75
C LEU A 71 19.97 -3.67 0.40
N VAL A 72 20.86 -2.72 0.13
CA VAL A 72 21.08 -1.56 1.00
C VAL A 72 20.13 -0.44 0.58
N ILE A 73 19.27 0.00 1.51
CA ILE A 73 18.27 1.08 1.36
C ILE A 73 17.62 1.08 -0.05
N PRO A 74 16.89 0.01 -0.40
CA PRO A 74 16.31 -0.12 -1.72
C PRO A 74 15.28 0.97 -1.98
N TRP A 75 15.30 1.50 -3.21
CA TRP A 75 14.38 2.51 -3.70
C TRP A 75 13.86 2.09 -5.08
N PRO A 76 12.56 2.18 -5.37
CA PRO A 76 12.05 1.77 -6.67
C PRO A 76 12.59 2.67 -7.79
N ALA A 77 13.10 2.05 -8.86
CA ALA A 77 13.46 2.74 -10.08
C ALA A 77 12.21 3.26 -10.82
N SER A 78 12.42 4.13 -11.82
CA SER A 78 11.33 4.45 -12.73
C SER A 78 10.89 3.19 -13.49
N GLY A 79 9.58 3.00 -13.63
CA GLY A 79 8.94 1.82 -14.20
C GLY A 79 8.96 0.58 -13.29
N ALA A 80 9.40 0.70 -12.03
CA ALA A 80 9.50 -0.46 -11.16
C ALA A 80 8.14 -1.07 -10.80
N GLY A 81 8.04 -2.39 -10.88
CA GLY A 81 6.80 -3.13 -10.66
C GLY A 81 7.00 -4.64 -10.62
N GLY A 82 5.92 -5.37 -10.31
CA GLY A 82 5.95 -6.82 -10.10
C GLY A 82 6.60 -7.24 -8.78
N VAL A 83 6.65 -8.56 -8.59
CA VAL A 83 7.28 -9.24 -7.46
C VAL A 83 8.22 -10.29 -8.06
N PHE A 84 9.53 -10.14 -7.83
CA PHE A 84 10.57 -10.94 -8.50
C PHE A 84 10.39 -11.11 -10.02
N ALA A 85 9.93 -10.06 -10.73
CA ALA A 85 9.65 -10.11 -12.17
C ALA A 85 10.91 -10.09 -13.06
N GLY A 86 12.11 -10.18 -12.48
CA GLY A 86 13.39 -10.11 -13.17
C GLY A 86 14.54 -9.87 -12.18
N ASN A 87 15.69 -9.42 -12.68
CA ASN A 87 16.80 -9.02 -11.83
C ASN A 87 16.38 -7.84 -10.93
N PRO A 88 16.40 -7.96 -9.59
CA PRO A 88 15.94 -6.90 -8.70
C PRO A 88 16.73 -5.61 -8.82
N VAL A 89 18.05 -5.67 -8.90
CA VAL A 89 18.93 -4.50 -8.85
C VAL A 89 19.04 -3.86 -10.24
N ALA A 90 18.51 -2.66 -10.37
CA ALA A 90 18.53 -1.86 -11.60
C ALA A 90 19.67 -0.84 -11.65
N GLY A 91 20.29 -0.57 -10.51
CA GLY A 91 21.36 0.41 -10.37
C GLY A 91 21.51 0.89 -8.93
N THR A 92 22.03 2.09 -8.76
CA THR A 92 22.27 2.71 -7.46
C THR A 92 21.74 4.14 -7.42
N TRP A 93 21.37 4.61 -6.23
CA TRP A 93 21.11 6.01 -5.93
C TRP A 93 22.04 6.45 -4.79
N PHE A 94 22.02 7.72 -4.41
CA PHE A 94 23.03 8.27 -3.48
C PHE A 94 23.10 7.56 -2.11
N ALA A 95 22.05 6.83 -1.72
CA ALA A 95 21.97 6.14 -0.43
C ALA A 95 21.94 4.60 -0.52
N GLY A 96 21.90 4.00 -1.71
CA GLY A 96 21.75 2.55 -1.83
C GLY A 96 21.39 2.06 -3.23
N HIS A 97 20.51 1.06 -3.30
CA HIS A 97 20.14 0.39 -4.56
C HIS A 97 18.85 0.92 -5.17
N LEU A 98 18.83 1.05 -6.49
CA LEU A 98 17.60 1.17 -7.27
C LEU A 98 17.09 -0.24 -7.61
N VAL A 99 15.80 -0.48 -7.40
CA VAL A 99 15.17 -1.79 -7.66
C VAL A 99 14.09 -1.71 -8.75
N ALA A 100 14.11 -2.64 -9.70
CA ALA A 100 13.15 -2.70 -10.81
C ALA A 100 11.88 -3.49 -10.48
N THR A 101 11.92 -4.33 -9.45
CA THR A 101 10.79 -5.16 -9.01
C THR A 101 10.80 -5.23 -7.49
N ARG A 102 9.64 -5.49 -6.88
CA ARG A 102 9.60 -5.78 -5.44
C ARG A 102 10.44 -7.02 -5.17
N ALA A 103 11.35 -6.90 -4.23
CA ALA A 103 12.35 -7.92 -3.96
C ALA A 103 12.87 -7.83 -2.53
N CYS A 104 13.42 -8.93 -2.04
CA CYS A 104 13.99 -9.01 -0.70
C CYS A 104 15.14 -10.04 -0.68
N PRO A 105 16.19 -9.87 0.14
CA PRO A 105 17.35 -10.77 0.14
C PRO A 105 17.11 -11.98 1.07
N GLY A 106 16.03 -12.74 0.83
CA GLY A 106 15.62 -13.87 1.68
C GLY A 106 14.85 -13.51 2.96
N ASP A 107 14.96 -12.27 3.43
CA ASP A 107 14.12 -11.68 4.48
C ASP A 107 13.21 -10.63 3.86
N CYS A 108 11.90 -10.80 3.94
CA CYS A 108 10.92 -9.86 3.40
C CYS A 108 10.33 -8.91 4.45
N SER A 109 10.64 -9.09 5.73
CA SER A 109 10.21 -8.22 6.82
C SER A 109 10.89 -6.85 6.76
N TYR A 110 10.21 -5.79 7.20
CA TYR A 110 10.85 -4.47 7.32
C TYR A 110 10.22 -3.60 8.42
N GLU A 111 9.00 -3.11 8.24
CA GLU A 111 8.25 -2.38 9.25
C GLU A 111 6.82 -2.93 9.30
N THR A 112 6.28 -3.07 10.51
CA THR A 112 4.92 -3.55 10.71
C THR A 112 3.92 -2.63 10.01
N PHE A 113 3.14 -3.18 9.08
CA PHE A 113 1.90 -2.52 8.68
C PHE A 113 0.89 -2.71 9.80
N TYR A 114 0.41 -1.61 10.39
CA TYR A 114 -0.55 -1.63 11.50
C TYR A 114 -1.70 -0.67 11.22
N PHE A 115 -2.90 -1.20 11.07
CA PHE A 115 -4.10 -0.43 10.76
C PHE A 115 -5.27 -0.89 11.65
N PRO A 116 -5.40 -0.35 12.87
CA PRO A 116 -6.47 -0.73 13.80
C PRO A 116 -7.81 -0.07 13.41
N ARG A 117 -8.95 -0.57 13.85
CA ARG A 117 -10.24 0.11 13.69
C ARG A 117 -10.34 1.34 14.60
N VAL A 118 -9.91 1.20 15.85
CA VAL A 118 -9.80 2.28 16.83
C VAL A 118 -8.33 2.60 17.01
N TYR A 119 -7.90 3.77 16.57
CA TYR A 119 -6.52 4.21 16.78
C TYR A 119 -6.36 4.71 18.22
N GLY A 120 -5.35 4.17 18.91
CA GLY A 120 -4.90 4.66 20.21
C GLY A 120 -3.72 5.60 20.00
N PRO A 121 -3.95 6.92 19.81
CA PRO A 121 -2.85 7.86 19.67
C PRO A 121 -2.02 7.89 20.95
N ARG A 122 -0.73 8.15 20.80
CA ARG A 122 0.17 8.39 21.93
C ARG A 122 -0.16 9.72 22.61
N GLU A 123 0.28 9.92 23.84
CA GLU A 123 -0.05 11.13 24.61
C GLU A 123 0.36 12.44 23.92
N TRP A 124 1.43 12.40 23.13
CA TRP A 124 1.95 13.53 22.36
C TRP A 124 1.42 13.62 20.93
N GLU A 125 0.63 12.65 20.47
CA GLU A 125 0.09 12.65 19.12
C GLU A 125 -1.19 13.46 19.06
N GLU A 126 -1.09 14.63 18.44
CA GLU A 126 -2.25 15.48 18.13
C GLU A 126 -2.74 15.22 16.70
N PRO A 127 -4.06 15.25 16.47
CA PRO A 127 -4.58 15.20 15.11
C PRO A 127 -4.28 16.50 14.36
N ASP A 128 -4.31 16.43 13.03
CA ASP A 128 -4.25 17.64 12.20
C ASP A 128 -5.53 18.50 12.34
N LYS A 129 -5.57 19.65 11.64
CA LYS A 129 -6.73 20.57 11.63
C LYS A 129 -8.05 19.93 11.19
N ARG A 130 -8.01 18.74 10.57
CA ARG A 130 -9.17 17.98 10.10
C ARG A 130 -9.56 16.85 11.08
N GLY A 131 -8.88 16.73 12.22
CA GLY A 131 -9.10 15.67 13.19
C GLY A 131 -8.48 14.32 12.78
N LEU A 132 -7.49 14.32 11.88
CA LEU A 132 -6.87 13.10 11.35
C LEU A 132 -5.50 12.83 12.00
N TYR A 133 -5.28 11.59 12.41
CA TYR A 133 -4.05 11.10 13.02
C TYR A 133 -3.13 10.49 11.97
N PHE A 134 -1.85 10.84 12.05
CA PHE A 134 -0.80 10.38 11.15
C PHE A 134 -0.28 9.00 11.55
N GLN A 135 -0.11 8.13 10.54
CA GLN A 135 0.54 6.82 10.62
C GLN A 135 1.30 6.58 9.31
N PHE A 136 2.23 5.63 9.33
CA PHE A 136 3.03 5.28 8.16
C PHE A 136 3.51 3.83 8.24
N CYS A 137 3.99 3.32 7.12
CA CYS A 137 4.68 2.04 7.02
C CYS A 137 5.75 2.15 5.93
N LYS A 138 7.00 1.97 6.34
CA LYS A 138 8.14 1.80 5.45
C LYS A 138 8.13 0.37 4.96
N THR A 139 8.20 0.18 3.67
CA THR A 139 8.16 -1.16 3.07
C THR A 139 9.46 -1.50 2.38
N ALA A 140 10.30 -0.49 2.10
CA ALA A 140 11.54 -0.65 1.34
C ALA A 140 11.32 -1.36 -0.01
N PHE A 141 10.12 -1.21 -0.59
CA PHE A 141 9.69 -1.89 -1.82
C PHE A 141 9.86 -3.43 -1.75
N ARG A 142 9.79 -4.02 -0.55
CA ARG A 142 9.80 -5.47 -0.36
C ARG A 142 8.48 -6.08 -0.85
N PRO A 143 8.42 -7.40 -1.14
CA PRO A 143 7.22 -8.04 -1.69
C PRO A 143 5.90 -7.72 -0.99
N TYR A 144 5.88 -7.62 0.35
CA TYR A 144 4.67 -7.28 1.12
C TYR A 144 4.17 -5.84 0.90
N ASP A 145 4.97 -4.97 0.30
CA ASP A 145 4.56 -3.64 -0.17
C ASP A 145 3.32 -3.69 -1.08
N LEU A 146 3.21 -4.74 -1.90
CA LEU A 146 2.04 -4.96 -2.75
C LEU A 146 0.75 -5.09 -1.92
N ALA A 147 0.84 -5.76 -0.77
CA ALA A 147 -0.30 -5.89 0.15
C ALA A 147 -0.59 -4.57 0.88
N VAL A 148 0.44 -3.82 1.28
CA VAL A 148 0.30 -2.49 1.92
C VAL A 148 -0.41 -1.51 0.98
N THR A 149 0.08 -1.37 -0.24
CA THR A 149 -0.49 -0.46 -1.24
C THR A 149 -1.91 -0.88 -1.64
N ALA A 150 -2.17 -2.18 -1.84
CA ALA A 150 -3.52 -2.68 -2.13
C ALA A 150 -4.50 -2.42 -0.96
N PHE A 151 -4.06 -2.62 0.28
CA PHE A 151 -4.87 -2.29 1.46
C PHE A 151 -5.21 -0.79 1.50
N LEU A 152 -4.25 0.09 1.22
CA LEU A 152 -4.47 1.54 1.24
C LEU A 152 -5.41 2.00 0.11
N VAL A 153 -5.39 1.37 -1.07
CA VAL A 153 -6.39 1.58 -2.13
C VAL A 153 -7.80 1.22 -1.63
N ILE A 154 -7.96 0.06 -0.99
CA ILE A 154 -9.23 -0.37 -0.40
C ILE A 154 -9.69 0.59 0.69
N ALA A 155 -8.80 0.98 1.60
CA ALA A 155 -9.10 1.93 2.66
C ALA A 155 -9.55 3.29 2.10
N LYS A 156 -8.85 3.80 1.08
CA LYS A 156 -9.22 5.04 0.37
C LYS A 156 -10.60 4.93 -0.27
N ARG A 157 -10.95 3.79 -0.87
CA ARG A 157 -12.28 3.56 -1.46
C ARG A 157 -13.42 3.70 -0.44
N TYR A 158 -13.25 3.14 0.76
CA TYR A 158 -14.31 3.11 1.79
C TYR A 158 -14.36 4.33 2.69
N LEU A 159 -13.21 4.97 2.91
CA LEU A 159 -13.13 6.16 3.77
C LEU A 159 -13.28 7.46 2.98
N GLY A 160 -13.01 7.45 1.67
CA GLY A 160 -13.08 8.63 0.81
C GLY A 160 -12.18 9.73 1.36
N ASP A 161 -12.74 10.92 1.53
CA ASP A 161 -12.01 12.08 2.06
C ASP A 161 -11.68 11.98 3.55
N ARG A 162 -12.25 10.99 4.27
CA ARG A 162 -11.89 10.75 5.67
C ARG A 162 -10.51 10.13 5.83
N ILE A 163 -9.88 9.63 4.76
CA ILE A 163 -8.48 9.22 4.77
C ILE A 163 -7.69 10.00 3.71
N VAL A 164 -6.52 10.48 4.11
CA VAL A 164 -5.49 10.97 3.19
C VAL A 164 -4.43 9.88 3.13
N VAL A 165 -4.08 9.44 1.92
CA VAL A 165 -3.03 8.43 1.70
C VAL A 165 -1.97 9.11 0.86
N ALA A 166 -0.72 9.04 1.31
CA ALA A 166 0.44 9.61 0.63
C ALA A 166 1.57 8.59 0.54
N THR A 167 2.56 8.85 -0.31
CA THR A 167 3.65 7.92 -0.61
C THR A 167 4.93 8.66 -1.02
N ASP A 168 6.08 8.05 -0.76
CA ASP A 168 7.36 8.47 -1.34
C ASP A 168 7.48 8.09 -2.84
N GLY A 169 6.58 7.24 -3.35
CA GLY A 169 6.62 6.72 -4.72
C GLY A 169 5.77 7.45 -5.74
N GLU A 170 5.82 6.94 -6.96
CA GLU A 170 5.07 7.42 -8.12
C GLU A 170 3.88 6.51 -8.46
N ASP A 171 3.04 6.95 -9.39
CA ASP A 171 1.82 6.23 -9.77
C ASP A 171 2.09 4.83 -10.34
N GLU A 172 3.19 4.70 -11.08
CA GLU A 172 3.67 3.45 -11.65
C GLU A 172 4.00 2.40 -10.58
N HIS A 173 4.59 2.81 -9.45
CA HIS A 173 4.91 1.89 -8.34
C HIS A 173 3.64 1.32 -7.69
N TRP A 174 2.51 2.03 -7.80
CA TRP A 174 1.21 1.62 -7.28
C TRP A 174 0.38 0.84 -8.30
N PHE A 175 0.82 0.72 -9.56
CA PHE A 175 0.04 0.11 -10.63
C PHE A 175 -0.38 -1.33 -10.32
N ASP A 176 0.53 -2.16 -9.82
CA ASP A 176 0.24 -3.57 -9.49
C ASP A 176 -0.90 -3.70 -8.47
N ALA A 177 -0.89 -2.87 -7.43
CA ALA A 177 -1.91 -2.88 -6.39
C ALA A 177 -3.27 -2.42 -6.91
N LYS A 178 -3.28 -1.37 -7.73
CA LYS A 178 -4.49 -0.86 -8.39
C LYS A 178 -5.07 -1.89 -9.34
N LEU A 179 -4.23 -2.54 -10.15
CA LEU A 179 -4.63 -3.60 -11.06
C LEU A 179 -5.16 -4.82 -10.29
N LEU A 180 -4.48 -5.24 -9.22
CA LEU A 180 -4.92 -6.34 -8.37
C LEU A 180 -6.31 -6.06 -7.77
N CYS A 181 -6.52 -4.87 -7.22
CA CYS A 181 -7.83 -4.44 -6.74
C CYS A 181 -8.86 -4.50 -7.87
N GLN A 182 -8.54 -3.97 -9.05
CA GLN A 182 -9.46 -3.93 -10.18
C GLN A 182 -9.90 -5.33 -10.61
N LEU A 183 -8.95 -6.27 -10.74
CA LEU A 183 -9.21 -7.63 -11.17
C LEU A 183 -10.03 -8.42 -10.15
N ARG A 184 -9.85 -8.16 -8.85
CA ARG A 184 -10.45 -8.97 -7.77
C ARG A 184 -11.72 -8.36 -7.17
N LEU A 185 -11.85 -7.04 -7.21
CA LEU A 185 -12.89 -6.27 -6.52
C LEU A 185 -13.74 -5.44 -7.48
N GLY A 186 -13.34 -5.32 -8.75
CA GLY A 186 -14.04 -4.53 -9.76
C GLY A 186 -13.76 -3.02 -9.67
N TYR A 187 -12.83 -2.61 -8.80
CA TYR A 187 -12.41 -1.22 -8.63
C TYR A 187 -10.92 -1.18 -8.26
N GLY A 188 -10.21 -0.10 -8.59
CA GLY A 188 -8.80 0.10 -8.26
C GLY A 188 -8.10 1.00 -9.26
N LEU A 189 -8.41 0.85 -10.55
CA LEU A 189 -7.80 1.66 -11.62
C LEU A 189 -8.33 3.10 -11.66
N GLU A 190 -9.41 3.42 -10.95
CA GLU A 190 -9.86 4.80 -10.81
C GLU A 190 -9.00 5.63 -9.84
N PHE A 191 -8.06 4.99 -9.12
CA PHE A 191 -7.14 5.68 -8.23
C PHE A 191 -5.81 5.96 -8.93
N PHE A 192 -5.14 7.04 -8.54
CA PHE A 192 -3.78 7.34 -9.00
C PHE A 192 -3.04 8.20 -7.98
N VAL A 193 -1.72 8.15 -8.01
CA VAL A 193 -0.85 9.03 -7.22
C VAL A 193 -0.65 10.34 -7.99
N ARG A 194 -0.95 11.46 -7.35
CA ARG A 194 -0.68 12.81 -7.84
C ARG A 194 -0.13 13.65 -6.71
N GLU A 195 0.98 14.34 -6.96
CA GLU A 195 1.64 15.16 -5.93
C GLU A 195 1.86 14.36 -4.63
N SER A 196 2.33 13.13 -4.76
CA SER A 196 2.55 12.17 -3.66
C SER A 196 1.30 11.72 -2.90
N GLU A 197 0.08 12.06 -3.33
CA GLU A 197 -1.17 11.60 -2.71
C GLU A 197 -1.97 10.65 -3.61
N LEU A 198 -2.54 9.59 -3.02
CA LEU A 198 -3.48 8.71 -3.71
C LEU A 198 -4.86 9.37 -3.78
N VAL A 199 -5.25 9.76 -4.99
CA VAL A 199 -6.52 10.42 -5.30
C VAL A 199 -7.39 9.54 -6.18
N LYS A 200 -8.69 9.80 -6.19
CA LYS A 200 -9.64 9.16 -7.10
C LYS A 200 -9.88 10.09 -8.29
N ALA A 201 -9.90 9.55 -9.50
CA ALA A 201 -10.30 10.30 -10.69
C ALA A 201 -11.70 10.89 -10.52
N LEU A 202 -11.82 12.19 -10.80
CA LEU A 202 -13.13 12.80 -10.96
C LEU A 202 -13.75 12.22 -12.23
N PRO A 203 -15.05 11.88 -12.21
CA PRO A 203 -15.72 11.52 -13.45
C PRO A 203 -15.60 12.68 -14.44
N ALA A 204 -15.24 12.37 -15.68
CA ALA A 204 -15.21 13.36 -16.75
C ALA A 204 -16.57 14.08 -16.78
N THR A 205 -16.56 15.40 -16.61
CA THR A 205 -17.75 16.21 -16.83
C THR A 205 -18.17 15.98 -18.27
N LYS A 206 -19.38 15.45 -18.49
CA LYS A 206 -19.96 15.44 -19.83
C LYS A 206 -19.99 16.90 -20.29
N GLY A 207 -19.14 17.25 -21.25
CA GLY A 207 -19.16 18.56 -21.88
C GLY A 207 -20.58 18.82 -22.36
N GLY A 208 -21.20 19.90 -21.85
CA GLY A 208 -22.46 20.36 -22.38
C GLY A 208 -22.24 20.77 -23.82
N SER A 209 -22.69 19.94 -24.77
CA SER A 209 -22.95 20.43 -26.12
C SER A 209 -24.02 21.52 -25.98
N LYS A 210 -23.61 22.76 -26.20
CA LYS A 210 -24.51 23.80 -26.70
C LYS A 210 -24.33 23.82 -28.21
N ASP A 211 -25.02 22.90 -28.88
CA ASP A 211 -25.46 23.14 -30.25
C ASP A 211 -26.58 24.19 -30.16
N ALA A 212 -26.18 25.46 -30.13
CA ALA A 212 -27.07 26.57 -30.41
C ALA A 212 -27.16 26.72 -31.94
N LEU A 213 -28.13 25.99 -32.50
CA LEU A 213 -28.79 26.38 -33.75
C LEU A 213 -29.54 27.69 -33.50
N SER A 214 -29.05 28.79 -34.06
CA SER A 214 -29.83 29.92 -34.60
C SER A 214 -28.90 30.90 -35.30
#